data_AF-A0A6A6XBE1-F1
#
_entry.id   AF-A0A6A6XBE1-F1
#
_cell.length_a   1.000
_cell.length_b   1.000
_cell.length_c   1.000
_cell.angle_alpha   90.00
_cell.angle_beta   90.00
_cell.angle_gamma   90.00
#
_symmetry.space_group_name_H-M   'P 1'
#
loop_
_entity.id
_entity.type
_entity.pdbx_description
1 polymer ?
#
loop_
_entity_poly.entity_id
_entity_poly.type
_entity_poly.pdbx_seq_one_letter_code
_entity_poly.pdbx_strand_id
1 'polypeptide(L)'
;MARHLGAVSRKVTVSEAYNLGNSTPGGINVLHVIVDNMYFASDPAFSEFTDAFHDDGFFAEGLLLLIIGIVPYTQAELLRVSLLVPAGAGLLLAEYRLSVPNLAASVSAMVLAGVARALWKTVIKNHPGIVENSVNQTCQLITIEALIGVIWVMVFRTGDQIFVYDVRNAPLLAINALTSALTLTLGKSTLLHMGNDVADTSSQTVHDPTCHNWDALTLLALTGIVGCHSTLSIRRSYTNVYQFCCFIFAVLCICCKGRVDVFDVRLQKLWTIRSTHELVDVNSAPSAENNDAIGFAEESDRTGFSEFFLNSQYDRFPRFLPVLSVALLWTAYGVLNFTERPERYSPVFLDRDYVPQIPVEIVLSMYKEPVEEVTQLISNLKSMPALSDAHFTIYIKDSEANNQDIKHRTGADLVATLPNIGREGETYLNHILNKWHSLAKQTIFLQADIHNSREFFTHMNNYYRRLKTGFLSLGWSGAVCNCENCGDRLFWHDNTHFLPQTFNRMNSSAICGNVLLSYKGQFIVSAARIRGIDKDIYHGLWKAFVDEKSWAHQPEYLQGRPDSMSAPDFGYTMERTWNLLFQCSNIDVAWKCPSLVSRWRIGGDIGDCQCFDA
;
A
#
# COMPACT_ATOMS: atom_id res chain seq x y z
N MET A 1 -17.03 -56.51 -23.01
CA MET A 1 -16.30 -57.50 -23.83
C MET A 1 -15.83 -56.78 -25.10
N ALA A 2 -14.52 -56.68 -25.31
CA ALA A 2 -13.77 -56.26 -26.52
C ALA A 2 -14.37 -55.34 -27.61
N ARG A 3 -13.60 -54.25 -27.92
CA ARG A 3 -13.29 -53.69 -29.28
C ARG A 3 -14.41 -52.93 -30.04
N HIS A 4 -14.11 -51.95 -30.91
CA HIS A 4 -12.99 -50.98 -31.07
C HIS A 4 -13.36 -49.95 -32.16
N LEU A 5 -12.49 -48.95 -32.42
CA LEU A 5 -12.53 -47.95 -33.51
C LEU A 5 -13.60 -46.82 -33.36
N GLY A 6 -13.29 -45.56 -33.71
CA GLY A 6 -12.00 -45.01 -34.13
C GLY A 6 -11.96 -43.48 -34.07
N ALA A 7 -10.79 -42.93 -33.70
CA ALA A 7 -10.57 -41.48 -33.63
C ALA A 7 -10.11 -40.93 -34.99
N VAL A 8 -10.73 -39.83 -35.44
CA VAL A 8 -10.31 -39.11 -36.67
C VAL A 8 -9.46 -37.92 -36.26
N SER A 9 -8.14 -38.04 -36.48
CA SER A 9 -7.22 -36.91 -36.43
C SER A 9 -7.35 -36.09 -37.71
N ARG A 10 -7.73 -34.81 -37.61
CA ARG A 10 -7.59 -33.84 -38.70
C ARG A 10 -6.43 -32.89 -38.43
N LYS A 11 -5.41 -32.98 -39.27
CA LYS A 11 -4.39 -31.94 -39.42
C LYS A 11 -5.06 -30.63 -39.85
N VAL A 12 -4.72 -29.53 -39.19
CA VAL A 12 -4.88 -28.18 -39.75
C VAL A 12 -3.47 -27.72 -40.14
N THR A 13 -3.26 -27.56 -41.44
CA THR A 13 -2.07 -26.92 -42.00
C THR A 13 -2.22 -25.41 -41.88
N VAL A 14 -1.30 -24.76 -41.18
CA VAL A 14 -1.11 -23.30 -41.24
C VAL A 14 0.25 -23.07 -41.87
N SER A 15 0.28 -22.39 -43.01
CA SER A 15 1.49 -21.99 -43.72
C SER A 15 1.47 -20.48 -43.94
N GLU A 16 2.59 -19.83 -43.64
CA GLU A 16 3.00 -18.51 -44.11
C GLU A 16 2.14 -17.29 -43.65
N ALA A 17 2.71 -16.13 -43.35
CA ALA A 17 4.09 -15.80 -43.01
C ALA A 17 4.12 -14.43 -42.31
N TYR A 18 4.92 -14.27 -41.26
CA TYR A 18 5.43 -12.95 -40.87
C TYR A 18 6.88 -13.10 -40.37
N ASN A 19 7.80 -12.42 -41.06
CA ASN A 19 9.22 -12.42 -40.75
C ASN A 19 9.50 -11.55 -39.50
N LEU A 20 10.09 -12.15 -38.47
CA LEU A 20 10.98 -11.45 -37.54
C LEU A 20 12.24 -12.32 -37.33
N GLY A 21 13.40 -11.67 -37.31
CA GLY A 21 14.69 -12.31 -37.53
C GLY A 21 15.25 -13.09 -36.33
N ASN A 22 16.14 -14.03 -36.65
CA ASN A 22 16.87 -14.91 -35.74
C ASN A 22 17.57 -14.18 -34.57
N SER A 23 17.44 -14.72 -33.36
CA SER A 23 18.62 -15.08 -32.55
C SER A 23 18.34 -16.34 -31.71
N THR A 24 19.36 -17.19 -31.59
CA THR A 24 19.30 -18.56 -31.03
C THR A 24 19.61 -18.60 -29.52
N PRO A 25 19.36 -19.72 -28.81
CA PRO A 25 18.99 -19.69 -27.39
C PRO A 25 20.10 -20.07 -26.41
N GLY A 26 19.87 -19.80 -25.12
CA GLY A 26 20.55 -20.49 -24.02
C GLY A 26 20.82 -19.62 -22.79
N GLY A 27 19.97 -19.72 -21.77
CA GLY A 27 20.20 -19.02 -20.49
C GLY A 27 18.97 -18.95 -19.61
N ILE A 28 18.74 -19.97 -18.77
CA ILE A 28 17.76 -19.89 -17.68
C ILE A 28 18.35 -18.98 -16.60
N ASN A 29 18.05 -17.69 -16.66
CA ASN A 29 18.53 -16.71 -15.69
C ASN A 29 17.53 -16.58 -14.53
N VAL A 30 17.91 -17.11 -13.37
CA VAL A 30 17.24 -16.93 -12.07
C VAL A 30 17.13 -15.43 -11.67
N LEU A 31 17.90 -14.56 -12.32
CA LEU A 31 17.84 -13.10 -12.14
C LEU A 31 16.50 -12.46 -12.54
N HIS A 32 15.72 -13.06 -13.44
CA HIS A 32 14.51 -12.40 -13.98
C HIS A 32 13.35 -12.27 -12.99
N VAL A 33 13.41 -12.98 -11.85
CA VAL A 33 12.41 -12.93 -10.76
C VAL A 33 12.70 -11.82 -9.73
N ILE A 34 13.90 -11.23 -9.76
CA ILE A 34 14.30 -10.13 -8.86
C ILE A 34 13.94 -8.76 -9.47
N VAL A 35 13.89 -8.66 -10.81
CA VAL A 35 13.75 -7.40 -11.54
C VAL A 35 12.38 -6.72 -11.35
N ASP A 36 11.27 -7.47 -11.24
CA ASP A 36 9.93 -6.88 -11.08
C ASP A 36 9.62 -6.40 -9.65
N ASN A 37 10.45 -6.73 -8.66
CA ASN A 37 10.10 -6.64 -7.23
C ASN A 37 10.44 -5.30 -6.52
N MET A 38 11.06 -4.32 -7.19
CA MET A 38 11.60 -3.11 -6.51
C MET A 38 11.12 -1.75 -7.09
N TYR A 39 10.08 -1.74 -7.93
CA TYR A 39 9.61 -0.54 -8.64
C TYR A 39 8.70 0.44 -7.85
N PHE A 40 8.42 0.20 -6.55
CA PHE A 40 7.24 0.76 -5.87
C PHE A 40 7.50 1.70 -4.67
N ALA A 41 8.75 2.13 -4.43
CA ALA A 41 9.16 2.85 -3.22
C ALA A 41 8.70 4.33 -3.07
N SER A 42 7.84 4.83 -3.96
CA SER A 42 7.49 6.26 -4.07
C SER A 42 6.01 6.61 -3.87
N ASP A 43 5.16 5.61 -3.60
CA ASP A 43 3.84 5.89 -3.02
C ASP A 43 4.03 6.33 -1.57
N PRO A 44 3.48 7.45 -1.08
CA PRO A 44 3.56 7.79 0.34
C PRO A 44 2.89 6.79 1.27
N ALA A 45 2.00 5.92 0.77
CA ALA A 45 1.59 4.72 1.51
C ALA A 45 2.81 3.86 1.90
N PHE A 46 3.86 3.80 1.08
CA PHE A 46 5.08 3.01 1.29
C PHE A 46 5.96 3.51 2.45
N SER A 47 5.92 4.81 2.82
CA SER A 47 6.66 5.30 3.99
C SER A 47 5.99 5.00 5.32
N GLU A 48 4.67 4.81 5.33
CA GLU A 48 3.94 4.34 6.53
C GLU A 48 3.97 2.80 6.62
N PHE A 49 4.05 2.14 5.46
CA PHE A 49 4.28 0.72 5.30
C PHE A 49 5.56 0.26 6.02
N THR A 50 6.69 0.96 5.83
CA THR A 50 8.00 0.56 6.39
C THR A 50 8.04 0.49 7.92
N ASP A 51 7.24 1.31 8.61
CA ASP A 51 7.25 1.40 10.07
C ASP A 51 6.37 0.33 10.74
N ALA A 52 5.22 0.00 10.14
CA ALA A 52 4.35 -1.09 10.61
C ALA A 52 5.01 -2.48 10.54
N PHE A 53 6.07 -2.62 9.74
CA PHE A 53 6.71 -3.90 9.42
C PHE A 53 8.01 -4.20 10.18
N HIS A 54 8.49 -3.26 11.00
CA HIS A 54 9.64 -3.55 11.87
C HIS A 54 9.31 -4.64 12.91
N ASP A 55 8.04 -4.78 13.28
CA ASP A 55 7.54 -5.76 14.26
C ASP A 55 7.50 -7.19 13.70
N ASP A 56 7.14 -7.34 12.43
CA ASP A 56 7.15 -8.63 11.71
C ASP A 56 8.59 -9.11 11.39
N GLY A 57 9.53 -8.18 11.21
CA GLY A 57 10.96 -8.51 11.15
C GLY A 57 11.46 -9.18 12.44
N PHE A 58 10.99 -8.70 13.62
CA PHE A 58 11.24 -9.36 14.90
C PHE A 58 10.51 -10.70 15.04
N PHE A 59 9.34 -10.88 14.43
CA PHE A 59 8.68 -12.18 14.36
C PHE A 59 9.51 -13.19 13.55
N ALA A 60 9.93 -12.84 12.34
CA ALA A 60 10.75 -13.73 11.50
C ALA A 60 12.09 -14.08 12.16
N GLU A 61 12.73 -13.10 12.82
CA GLU A 61 13.93 -13.32 13.63
C GLU A 61 13.67 -14.31 14.78
N GLY A 62 12.64 -14.06 15.60
CA GLY A 62 12.29 -14.90 16.75
C GLY A 62 11.92 -16.32 16.35
N LEU A 63 11.12 -16.47 15.28
CA LEU A 63 10.74 -17.76 14.71
C LEU A 63 11.97 -18.55 14.23
N LEU A 64 12.91 -17.91 13.52
CA LEU A 64 14.12 -18.60 13.06
C LEU A 64 15.04 -18.99 14.23
N LEU A 65 15.21 -18.12 15.23
CA LEU A 65 16.00 -18.43 16.43
C LEU A 65 15.41 -19.56 17.28
N LEU A 66 14.07 -19.69 17.31
CA LEU A 66 13.38 -20.84 17.89
C LEU A 66 13.64 -22.11 17.06
N ILE A 67 13.46 -22.06 15.73
CA ILE A 67 13.69 -23.21 14.82
C ILE A 67 15.12 -23.75 14.91
N ILE A 68 16.14 -22.88 15.00
CA ILE A 68 17.55 -23.29 15.13
C ILE A 68 17.88 -23.71 16.59
N GLY A 69 16.95 -23.55 17.54
CA GLY A 69 17.15 -23.93 18.95
C GLY A 69 18.16 -23.06 19.71
N ILE A 70 18.39 -21.83 19.23
CA ILE A 70 19.41 -20.93 19.77
C ILE A 70 18.93 -20.17 21.00
N VAL A 71 17.64 -19.86 21.05
CA VAL A 71 16.95 -19.25 22.19
C VAL A 71 16.19 -20.35 22.94
N PRO A 72 16.29 -20.45 24.27
CA PRO A 72 15.51 -21.42 25.04
C PRO A 72 14.01 -21.16 24.87
N TYR A 73 13.23 -22.23 24.73
CA TYR A 73 11.78 -22.19 24.60
C TYR A 73 11.10 -21.78 25.93
N THR A 74 11.21 -20.51 26.32
CA THR A 74 10.42 -19.97 27.44
C THR A 74 8.98 -19.74 27.00
N GLN A 75 8.02 -20.06 27.89
CA GLN A 75 6.60 -19.85 27.58
C GLN A 75 6.29 -18.36 27.33
N ALA A 76 7.05 -17.46 27.92
CA ALA A 76 6.88 -16.02 27.76
C ALA A 76 7.36 -15.52 26.38
N GLU A 77 8.47 -16.04 25.82
CA GLU A 77 8.86 -15.73 24.44
C GLU A 77 7.87 -16.32 23.43
N LEU A 78 7.40 -17.55 23.64
CA LEU A 78 6.36 -18.15 22.80
C LEU A 78 5.07 -17.31 22.84
N LEU A 79 4.65 -16.85 24.02
CA LEU A 79 3.49 -15.96 24.17
C LEU A 79 3.72 -14.61 23.48
N ARG A 80 4.88 -13.97 23.67
CA ARG A 80 5.22 -12.68 23.05
C ARG A 80 5.18 -12.76 21.53
N VAL A 81 5.82 -13.77 20.94
CA VAL A 81 5.80 -14.03 19.50
C VAL A 81 4.37 -14.33 19.02
N SER A 82 3.60 -15.10 19.79
CA SER A 82 2.20 -15.43 19.50
C SER A 82 1.24 -14.23 19.63
N LEU A 83 1.61 -13.17 20.35
CA LEU A 83 0.87 -11.91 20.44
C LEU A 83 1.29 -10.89 19.37
N LEU A 84 2.53 -10.94 18.89
CA LEU A 84 2.99 -10.12 17.76
C LEU A 84 2.31 -10.52 16.44
N VAL A 85 2.13 -11.81 16.17
CA VAL A 85 1.45 -12.32 14.95
C VAL A 85 0.07 -11.69 14.72
N PRO A 86 -0.89 -11.73 15.67
CA PRO A 86 -2.19 -11.09 15.47
C PRO A 86 -2.12 -9.56 15.45
N ALA A 87 -1.06 -8.95 15.99
CA ALA A 87 -0.85 -7.50 15.92
C ALA A 87 -0.42 -7.07 14.51
N GLY A 88 0.61 -7.70 13.94
CA GLY A 88 1.05 -7.50 12.55
C GLY A 88 -0.02 -7.87 11.54
N ALA A 89 -0.71 -9.00 11.74
CA ALA A 89 -1.87 -9.38 10.94
C ALA A 89 -3.02 -8.36 11.06
N GLY A 90 -3.22 -7.74 12.23
CA GLY A 90 -4.21 -6.67 12.44
C GLY A 90 -3.86 -5.37 11.70
N LEU A 91 -2.57 -5.00 11.66
CA LEU A 91 -2.07 -3.87 10.87
C LEU A 91 -2.31 -4.10 9.37
N LEU A 92 -1.92 -5.27 8.87
CA LEU A 92 -2.11 -5.69 7.48
C LEU A 92 -3.59 -5.80 7.09
N LEU A 93 -4.44 -6.39 7.93
CA LEU A 93 -5.87 -6.59 7.66
C LEU A 93 -6.62 -5.26 7.52
N ALA A 94 -6.20 -4.24 8.25
CA ALA A 94 -6.78 -2.92 8.20
C ALA A 94 -6.11 -1.99 7.18
N GLU A 95 -5.02 -2.44 6.53
CA GLU A 95 -4.40 -1.71 5.44
C GLU A 95 -5.27 -1.81 4.17
N TYR A 96 -5.75 -0.64 3.75
CA TYR A 96 -6.76 -0.51 2.73
C TYR A 96 -6.19 -0.08 1.37
N ARG A 97 -4.91 0.29 1.30
CA ARG A 97 -4.18 0.60 0.06
C ARG A 97 -3.24 -0.53 -0.39
N LEU A 98 -3.44 -1.76 0.06
CA LEU A 98 -2.60 -2.90 -0.33
C LEU A 98 -2.57 -3.06 -1.85
N SER A 99 -1.37 -3.25 -2.40
CA SER A 99 -1.16 -3.68 -3.78
C SER A 99 -0.36 -4.99 -3.77
N VAL A 100 -0.56 -5.85 -4.77
CA VAL A 100 0.14 -7.14 -4.84
C VAL A 100 1.67 -6.95 -4.87
N PRO A 101 2.26 -6.01 -5.65
CA PRO A 101 3.70 -5.76 -5.60
C PRO A 101 4.17 -5.24 -4.25
N ASN A 102 3.43 -4.32 -3.60
CA ASN A 102 3.80 -3.80 -2.29
C ASN A 102 3.83 -4.94 -1.25
N LEU A 103 2.81 -5.80 -1.24
CA LEU A 103 2.74 -6.95 -0.32
C LEU A 103 3.88 -7.94 -0.57
N ALA A 104 4.18 -8.26 -1.83
CA ALA A 104 5.28 -9.16 -2.18
C ALA A 104 6.66 -8.59 -1.77
N ALA A 105 6.91 -7.31 -2.06
CA ALA A 105 8.17 -6.64 -1.75
C ALA A 105 8.39 -6.47 -0.24
N SER A 106 7.38 -5.99 0.50
CA SER A 106 7.46 -5.83 1.96
C SER A 106 7.69 -7.16 2.67
N VAL A 107 6.80 -8.14 2.48
CA VAL A 107 6.90 -9.45 3.16
C VAL A 107 8.24 -10.12 2.87
N SER A 108 8.75 -10.01 1.64
CA SER A 108 10.08 -10.52 1.29
C SER A 108 11.19 -9.77 2.03
N ALA A 109 11.18 -8.43 2.04
CA ALA A 109 12.16 -7.62 2.76
C ALA A 109 12.15 -7.89 4.27
N MET A 110 10.97 -8.04 4.87
CA MET A 110 10.78 -8.37 6.29
C MET A 110 11.35 -9.74 6.66
N VAL A 111 11.02 -10.77 5.87
CA VAL A 111 11.55 -12.13 6.08
C VAL A 111 13.07 -12.13 5.93
N LEU A 112 13.61 -11.49 4.89
CA LEU A 112 15.06 -11.40 4.68
C LEU A 112 15.75 -10.63 5.82
N ALA A 113 15.19 -9.52 6.29
CA ALA A 113 15.74 -8.76 7.42
C ALA A 113 15.71 -9.57 8.73
N GLY A 114 14.62 -10.26 9.03
CA GLY A 114 14.50 -11.13 10.21
C GLY A 114 15.46 -12.32 10.16
N VAL A 115 15.59 -12.96 9.00
CA VAL A 115 16.57 -14.03 8.74
C VAL A 115 18.00 -13.51 8.95
N ALA A 116 18.35 -12.35 8.37
CA ALA A 116 19.66 -11.74 8.53
C ALA A 116 19.99 -11.43 10.01
N ARG A 117 19.05 -10.87 10.78
CA ARG A 117 19.20 -10.61 12.22
C ARG A 117 19.41 -11.90 13.03
N ALA A 118 18.66 -12.95 12.74
CA ALA A 118 18.79 -14.23 13.42
C ALA A 118 20.13 -14.93 13.08
N LEU A 119 20.56 -14.89 11.82
CA LEU A 119 21.88 -15.39 11.41
C LEU A 119 23.01 -14.57 12.08
N TRP A 120 22.89 -13.25 12.15
CA TRP A 120 23.86 -12.39 12.82
C TRP A 120 23.99 -12.70 14.32
N LYS A 121 22.86 -12.88 15.02
CA LYS A 121 22.84 -13.32 16.44
C LYS A 121 23.44 -14.72 16.61
N THR A 122 23.21 -15.62 15.65
CA THR A 122 23.82 -16.96 15.61
C THR A 122 25.35 -16.87 15.52
N VAL A 123 25.87 -16.01 14.62
CA VAL A 123 27.31 -15.79 14.45
C VAL A 123 27.93 -15.15 15.68
N ILE A 124 27.30 -14.14 16.30
CA ILE A 124 27.78 -13.55 17.57
C ILE A 124 27.87 -14.60 18.67
N LYS A 125 26.85 -15.45 18.83
CA LYS A 125 26.80 -16.47 19.89
C LYS A 125 27.88 -17.54 19.71
N ASN A 126 28.14 -17.96 18.47
CA ASN A 126 29.05 -19.07 18.18
C ASN A 126 30.50 -18.62 17.92
N HIS A 127 30.71 -17.38 17.48
CA HIS A 127 32.01 -16.86 17.03
C HIS A 127 32.26 -15.40 17.44
N PRO A 128 32.18 -15.05 18.75
CA PRO A 128 32.24 -13.65 19.21
C PRO A 128 33.52 -12.91 18.75
N GLY A 129 34.69 -13.55 18.84
CA GLY A 129 35.97 -12.96 18.42
C GLY A 129 36.17 -12.76 16.91
N ILE A 130 35.30 -13.34 16.06
CA ILE A 130 35.29 -13.02 14.63
C ILE A 130 34.52 -11.72 14.39
N VAL A 131 33.41 -11.51 15.12
CA VAL A 131 32.54 -10.34 14.94
C VAL A 131 33.23 -9.06 15.38
N GLU A 132 33.99 -9.08 16.47
CA GLU A 132 34.70 -7.91 17.00
C GLU A 132 35.68 -7.30 15.96
N ASN A 133 36.40 -8.13 15.22
CA ASN A 133 37.28 -7.68 14.12
C ASN A 133 36.51 -7.35 12.83
N SER A 134 35.31 -7.89 12.62
CA SER A 134 34.55 -7.69 11.38
C SER A 134 33.58 -6.52 11.40
N VAL A 135 33.32 -5.85 12.54
CA VAL A 135 32.36 -4.72 12.64
C VAL A 135 32.59 -3.67 11.55
N ASN A 136 33.86 -3.30 11.29
CA ASN A 136 34.19 -2.33 10.23
C ASN A 136 33.91 -2.88 8.81
N GLN A 137 34.14 -4.18 8.56
CA GLN A 137 33.86 -4.80 7.27
C GLN A 137 32.35 -4.99 7.03
N THR A 138 31.59 -5.38 8.06
CA THR A 138 30.13 -5.45 8.02
C THR A 138 29.53 -4.05 7.80
N CYS A 139 30.02 -3.03 8.53
CA CYS A 139 29.59 -1.65 8.32
C CYS A 139 29.90 -1.15 6.89
N GLN A 140 31.07 -1.48 6.34
CA GLN A 140 31.42 -1.16 4.95
C GLN A 140 30.53 -1.89 3.93
N LEU A 141 30.32 -3.20 4.09
CA LEU A 141 29.46 -3.98 3.19
C LEU A 141 28.02 -3.44 3.17
N ILE A 142 27.43 -3.13 4.33
CA ILE A 142 26.06 -2.64 4.36
C ILE A 142 25.99 -1.16 3.96
N THR A 143 27.05 -0.36 4.18
CA THR A 143 27.18 0.98 3.57
C THR A 143 27.21 0.88 2.05
N ILE A 144 27.89 -0.13 1.49
CA ILE A 144 27.91 -0.43 0.06
C ILE A 144 26.53 -0.92 -0.41
N GLU A 145 25.82 -1.79 0.30
CA GLU A 145 24.45 -2.22 -0.04
C GLU A 145 23.45 -1.05 0.02
N ALA A 146 23.58 -0.16 1.01
CA ALA A 146 22.80 1.07 1.10
C ALA A 146 23.11 2.03 -0.07
N LEU A 147 24.39 2.20 -0.41
CA LEU A 147 24.81 2.94 -1.59
C LEU A 147 24.31 2.28 -2.88
N ILE A 148 24.29 0.95 -2.97
CA ILE A 148 23.71 0.22 -4.11
C ILE A 148 22.21 0.44 -4.15
N GLY A 149 21.48 0.42 -3.04
CA GLY A 149 20.05 0.74 -2.99
C GLY A 149 19.76 2.17 -3.46
N VAL A 150 20.52 3.15 -2.96
CA VAL A 150 20.43 4.55 -3.39
C VAL A 150 20.83 4.71 -4.86
N ILE A 151 21.94 4.12 -5.31
CA ILE A 151 22.40 4.15 -6.70
C ILE A 151 21.39 3.45 -7.61
N TRP A 152 20.77 2.35 -7.19
CA TRP A 152 19.75 1.62 -7.95
C TRP A 152 18.50 2.50 -8.14
N VAL A 153 18.00 3.10 -7.07
CA VAL A 153 16.94 4.14 -7.13
C VAL A 153 17.36 5.33 -8.02
N MET A 154 18.65 5.66 -8.09
CA MET A 154 19.20 6.75 -8.90
C MET A 154 19.62 6.35 -10.33
N VAL A 155 19.62 5.06 -10.70
CA VAL A 155 20.03 4.53 -12.01
C VAL A 155 18.82 3.99 -12.78
N PHE A 156 17.89 3.32 -12.10
CA PHE A 156 16.55 3.07 -12.65
C PHE A 156 15.72 4.36 -12.73
N ARG A 157 16.27 5.48 -12.26
CA ARG A 157 15.85 6.87 -12.52
C ARG A 157 15.97 7.32 -13.98
N THR A 158 16.89 6.74 -14.76
CA THR A 158 17.27 7.26 -16.09
C THR A 158 16.62 6.56 -17.28
N GLY A 159 15.79 5.54 -17.05
CA GLY A 159 14.93 4.93 -18.08
C GLY A 159 13.61 5.69 -18.22
N ASP A 160 13.63 6.84 -18.88
CA ASP A 160 12.49 7.67 -19.30
C ASP A 160 11.52 8.18 -18.19
N GLN A 161 11.69 9.45 -17.79
CA GLN A 161 10.67 10.28 -17.10
C GLN A 161 10.02 9.66 -15.83
N ILE A 162 10.72 8.76 -15.13
CA ILE A 162 10.23 8.10 -13.92
C ILE A 162 10.15 9.11 -12.76
N PHE A 163 8.92 9.58 -12.51
CA PHE A 163 8.50 10.67 -11.61
C PHE A 163 8.89 12.08 -12.07
N VAL A 164 7.88 12.94 -12.26
CA VAL A 164 7.99 14.36 -11.90
C VAL A 164 8.32 14.39 -10.41
N TYR A 165 9.61 14.50 -10.13
CA TYR A 165 10.15 14.52 -8.79
C TYR A 165 9.75 15.84 -8.15
N ASP A 166 8.62 15.86 -7.44
CA ASP A 166 8.36 16.94 -6.51
C ASP A 166 9.47 16.91 -5.46
N VAL A 167 10.39 17.88 -5.55
CA VAL A 167 11.57 17.98 -4.69
C VAL A 167 11.18 18.01 -3.20
N ARG A 168 9.93 18.36 -2.88
CA ARG A 168 9.33 18.25 -1.54
C ARG A 168 9.35 16.83 -0.96
N ASN A 169 9.33 15.79 -1.79
CA ASN A 169 9.34 14.39 -1.37
C ASN A 169 10.77 13.80 -1.28
N ALA A 170 11.78 14.49 -1.81
CA ALA A 170 13.18 14.05 -1.73
C ALA A 170 13.66 13.81 -0.28
N PRO A 171 13.35 14.67 0.71
CA PRO A 171 13.72 14.42 2.10
C PRO A 171 13.05 13.16 2.67
N LEU A 172 11.79 12.87 2.32
CA LEU A 172 11.09 11.68 2.81
C LEU A 172 11.68 10.39 2.23
N LEU A 173 11.99 10.37 0.93
CA LEU A 173 12.65 9.23 0.29
C LEU A 173 14.09 9.04 0.81
N ALA A 174 14.83 10.14 1.03
CA ALA A 174 16.14 10.08 1.65
C ALA A 174 16.06 9.59 3.11
N ILE A 175 15.08 10.05 3.89
CA ILE A 175 14.83 9.55 5.25
C ILE A 175 14.47 8.07 5.21
N ASN A 176 13.53 7.62 4.38
CA ASN A 176 13.13 6.21 4.32
C ASN A 176 14.26 5.29 3.81
N ALA A 177 15.01 5.71 2.79
CA ALA A 177 16.17 4.97 2.33
C ALA A 177 17.27 4.91 3.41
N LEU A 178 17.52 6.03 4.12
CA LEU A 178 18.48 6.08 5.23
C LEU A 178 18.02 5.26 6.42
N THR A 179 16.74 5.32 6.84
CA THR A 179 16.21 4.52 7.96
C THR A 179 16.13 3.05 7.61
N SER A 180 15.74 2.68 6.39
CA SER A 180 15.75 1.29 5.90
C SER A 180 17.18 0.75 5.82
N ALA A 181 18.11 1.53 5.25
CA ALA A 181 19.53 1.21 5.25
C ALA A 181 20.07 1.06 6.68
N LEU A 182 19.80 2.01 7.58
CA LEU A 182 20.18 1.94 8.99
C LEU A 182 19.53 0.73 9.72
N THR A 183 18.33 0.32 9.32
CA THR A 183 17.60 -0.82 9.90
C THR A 183 18.19 -2.17 9.48
N LEU A 184 18.75 -2.24 8.26
CA LEU A 184 19.52 -3.37 7.72
C LEU A 184 20.97 -3.37 8.22
N THR A 185 21.60 -2.18 8.30
CA THR A 185 22.88 -1.91 8.99
C THR A 185 22.83 -2.32 10.46
N LEU A 186 21.64 -2.29 11.07
CA LEU A 186 21.33 -2.51 12.49
C LEU A 186 22.11 -3.69 13.14
N GLY A 187 21.56 -4.89 13.27
CA GLY A 187 20.23 -5.17 13.78
C GLY A 187 20.31 -6.18 14.94
N LYS A 188 20.43 -5.81 16.22
CA LYS A 188 20.42 -4.49 16.89
C LYS A 188 19.22 -3.59 16.52
N SER A 189 19.34 -2.30 16.82
CA SER A 189 18.30 -1.26 16.70
C SER A 189 18.96 0.08 16.33
N THR A 190 18.18 1.01 15.79
CA THR A 190 18.66 2.10 14.93
C THR A 190 19.28 3.33 15.60
N LEU A 191 19.18 3.49 16.93
CA LEU A 191 19.62 4.73 17.61
C LEU A 191 20.43 4.57 18.90
N LEU A 192 20.70 3.35 19.36
CA LEU A 192 21.62 3.13 20.48
C LEU A 192 22.81 2.24 20.11
N HIS A 193 23.98 2.78 20.44
CA HIS A 193 25.22 2.05 20.53
C HIS A 193 25.08 0.99 21.64
N MET A 194 24.98 -0.29 21.28
CA MET A 194 25.39 -1.34 22.22
C MET A 194 26.86 -1.08 22.53
N GLY A 195 27.17 -0.82 23.79
CA GLY A 195 28.54 -0.59 24.25
C GLY A 195 29.47 -1.74 23.91
N ASN A 196 30.77 -1.47 23.95
CA ASN A 196 31.83 -2.45 23.74
C ASN A 196 31.98 -3.41 24.94
N ASP A 197 30.88 -4.04 25.38
CA ASP A 197 30.84 -4.99 26.50
C ASP A 197 31.51 -6.34 26.15
N VAL A 198 32.21 -6.42 25.01
CA VAL A 198 32.98 -7.59 24.55
C VAL A 198 34.33 -7.70 25.27
N ALA A 199 34.83 -6.62 25.88
CA ALA A 199 36.16 -6.58 26.49
C ALA A 199 36.23 -7.12 27.94
N ASP A 200 35.21 -6.90 28.77
CA ASP A 200 35.23 -7.33 30.18
C ASP A 200 34.68 -8.74 30.35
N THR A 201 35.60 -9.71 30.23
CA THR A 201 35.39 -11.17 30.38
C THR A 201 34.93 -11.63 31.78
N SER A 202 34.45 -10.74 32.65
CA SER A 202 33.80 -11.11 33.91
C SER A 202 32.37 -11.58 33.63
N SER A 203 32.13 -12.88 33.88
CA SER A 203 30.99 -13.65 33.38
C SER A 203 29.60 -13.35 34.00
N GLN A 204 29.35 -12.13 34.48
CA GLN A 204 28.13 -11.78 35.24
C GLN A 204 27.46 -10.44 34.89
N THR A 205 27.89 -9.70 33.87
CA THR A 205 27.13 -8.55 33.34
C THR A 205 25.91 -9.02 32.54
N VAL A 206 24.87 -9.41 33.28
CA VAL A 206 23.52 -9.73 32.81
C VAL A 206 23.02 -8.65 31.85
N HIS A 207 22.42 -9.07 30.73
CA HIS A 207 21.79 -8.19 29.74
C HIS A 207 21.07 -6.99 30.38
N ASP A 208 21.54 -5.77 30.10
CA ASP A 208 20.91 -4.57 30.66
C ASP A 208 19.55 -4.31 29.97
N PRO A 209 18.42 -4.47 30.68
CA PRO A 209 17.09 -4.30 30.11
C PRO A 209 16.78 -2.85 29.74
N THR A 210 17.61 -1.87 30.12
CA THR A 210 17.40 -0.46 29.78
C THR A 210 17.50 -0.20 28.28
N CYS A 211 18.39 -0.89 27.56
CA CYS A 211 18.64 -0.67 26.13
C CYS A 211 17.38 -0.88 25.27
N HIS A 212 16.67 -1.99 25.46
CA HIS A 212 15.46 -2.32 24.69
C HIS A 212 14.29 -1.35 24.88
N ASN A 213 14.20 -0.64 26.02
CA ASN A 213 13.16 0.36 26.21
C ASN A 213 13.43 1.63 25.37
N TRP A 214 14.70 1.98 25.17
CA TRP A 214 15.10 3.08 24.30
C TRP A 214 14.96 2.75 22.82
N ASP A 215 15.20 1.50 22.43
CA ASP A 215 14.95 1.00 21.06
C ASP A 215 13.48 1.20 20.66
N ALA A 216 12.56 0.77 21.52
CA ALA A 216 11.12 0.93 21.28
C ALA A 216 10.68 2.41 21.36
N LEU A 217 11.24 3.20 22.28
CA LEU A 217 10.97 4.63 22.36
C LEU A 217 11.46 5.39 21.12
N THR A 218 12.61 4.98 20.57
CA THR A 218 13.14 5.42 19.28
C THR A 218 12.17 5.11 18.14
N LEU A 219 11.69 3.86 18.05
CA LEU A 219 10.80 3.44 16.98
C LEU A 219 9.50 4.25 17.04
N LEU A 220 8.92 4.38 18.24
CA LEU A 220 7.79 5.26 18.49
C LEU A 220 8.07 6.72 18.10
N ALA A 221 9.26 7.26 18.36
CA ALA A 221 9.61 8.62 17.99
C ALA A 221 9.71 8.79 16.47
N LEU A 222 10.40 7.89 15.77
CA LEU A 222 10.56 7.95 14.32
C LEU A 222 9.21 7.76 13.61
N THR A 223 8.42 6.75 13.98
CA THR A 223 7.09 6.53 13.40
C THR A 223 6.10 7.64 13.73
N GLY A 224 6.18 8.22 14.93
CA GLY A 224 5.40 9.42 15.25
C GLY A 224 5.79 10.63 14.39
N ILE A 225 7.09 10.81 14.08
CA ILE A 225 7.59 11.89 13.21
C ILE A 225 7.18 11.63 11.75
N VAL A 226 7.38 10.41 11.23
CA VAL A 226 7.00 10.02 9.86
C VAL A 226 5.49 10.13 9.69
N GLY A 227 4.69 9.64 10.64
CA GLY A 227 3.25 9.79 10.66
C GLY A 227 2.81 11.27 10.67
N CYS A 228 3.35 12.09 11.58
CA CYS A 228 3.06 13.53 11.60
C CYS A 228 3.44 14.20 10.27
N HIS A 229 4.62 13.92 9.74
CA HIS A 229 5.10 14.48 8.49
C HIS A 229 4.27 14.03 7.29
N SER A 230 3.88 12.76 7.24
CA SER A 230 2.96 12.22 6.22
C SER A 230 1.62 12.96 6.26
N THR A 231 1.00 13.09 7.44
CA THR A 231 -0.29 13.79 7.63
C THR A 231 -0.23 15.32 7.42
N LEU A 232 0.96 15.93 7.46
CA LEU A 232 1.16 17.37 7.30
C LEU A 232 1.65 17.77 5.90
N SER A 233 2.65 17.05 5.38
CA SER A 233 3.36 17.37 4.14
C SER A 233 2.82 16.63 2.93
N ILE A 234 2.19 15.48 3.11
CA ILE A 234 1.79 14.59 2.02
C ILE A 234 0.26 14.37 2.05
N ARG A 235 -0.25 13.81 0.95
CA ARG A 235 -1.60 13.26 0.81
C ARG A 235 -2.00 12.52 2.07
N ARG A 236 -3.10 12.94 2.70
CA ARG A 236 -3.62 12.37 3.93
C ARG A 236 -3.67 10.84 3.85
N SER A 237 -2.91 10.20 4.71
CA SER A 237 -3.16 8.83 5.11
C SER A 237 -4.34 8.80 6.08
N TYR A 238 -5.13 7.73 6.01
CA TYR A 238 -6.15 7.42 6.99
C TYR A 238 -5.72 6.18 7.74
N THR A 239 -4.93 6.36 8.79
CA THR A 239 -4.64 5.27 9.72
C THR A 239 -5.84 5.08 10.63
N ASN A 240 -6.41 3.87 10.68
CA ASN A 240 -7.55 3.57 11.55
C ASN A 240 -7.10 3.49 13.01
N VAL A 241 -7.98 3.86 13.96
CA VAL A 241 -7.82 3.59 15.40
C VAL A 241 -7.43 2.12 15.67
N TYR A 242 -7.99 1.16 14.92
CA TYR A 242 -7.61 -0.25 15.01
C TYR A 242 -6.15 -0.51 14.64
N GLN A 243 -5.64 0.05 13.52
CA GLN A 243 -4.23 -0.04 13.16
C GLN A 243 -3.35 0.58 14.25
N PHE A 244 -3.72 1.78 14.70
CA PHE A 244 -3.02 2.46 15.80
C PHE A 244 -2.97 1.60 17.07
N CYS A 245 -4.07 0.95 17.47
CA CYS A 245 -4.10 0.03 18.61
C CYS A 245 -3.24 -1.22 18.38
N CYS A 246 -3.26 -1.82 17.19
CA CYS A 246 -2.41 -2.96 16.85
C CYS A 246 -0.91 -2.61 16.90
N PHE A 247 -0.53 -1.45 16.37
CA PHE A 247 0.84 -0.94 16.43
C PHE A 247 1.30 -0.71 17.88
N ILE A 248 0.53 0.04 18.67
CA ILE A 248 0.86 0.27 20.09
C ILE A 248 0.93 -1.06 20.87
N PHE A 249 0.06 -2.03 20.56
CA PHE A 249 0.11 -3.35 21.18
C PHE A 249 1.35 -4.17 20.78
N ALA A 250 1.78 -4.11 19.51
CA ALA A 250 2.99 -4.76 19.03
C ALA A 250 4.25 -4.16 19.70
N VAL A 251 4.35 -2.82 19.75
CA VAL A 251 5.42 -2.12 20.47
C VAL A 251 5.43 -2.48 21.96
N LEU A 252 4.27 -2.57 22.61
CA LEU A 252 4.19 -3.03 24.01
C LEU A 252 4.69 -4.47 24.17
N CYS A 253 4.39 -5.37 23.22
CA CYS A 253 4.93 -6.74 23.23
C CYS A 253 6.45 -6.76 23.09
N ILE A 254 7.04 -5.85 22.31
CA ILE A 254 8.51 -5.69 22.19
C ILE A 254 9.11 -5.17 23.51
N CYS A 255 8.56 -4.08 24.06
CA CYS A 255 8.98 -3.50 25.36
C CYS A 255 8.94 -4.52 26.51
N CYS A 256 7.94 -5.40 26.53
CA CYS A 256 7.75 -6.36 27.61
C CYS A 256 8.91 -7.37 27.74
N LYS A 257 9.67 -7.65 26.68
CA LYS A 257 10.77 -8.63 26.70
C LYS A 257 11.77 -8.37 27.84
N GLY A 258 12.33 -7.16 27.91
CA GLY A 258 13.33 -6.82 28.94
C GLY A 258 12.79 -6.86 30.38
N ARG A 259 11.47 -6.81 30.58
CA ARG A 259 10.86 -7.02 31.91
C ARG A 259 10.67 -8.50 32.24
N VAL A 260 10.33 -9.32 31.25
CA VAL A 260 10.22 -10.77 31.42
C VAL A 260 11.58 -11.36 31.78
N ASP A 261 12.64 -11.02 31.06
CA ASP A 261 13.99 -11.55 31.31
C ASP A 261 14.45 -11.26 32.76
N VAL A 262 14.22 -10.03 33.25
CA VAL A 262 14.51 -9.64 34.65
C VAL A 262 13.62 -10.40 35.65
N PHE A 263 12.35 -10.63 35.31
CA PHE A 263 11.44 -11.37 36.17
C PHE A 263 11.82 -12.84 36.26
N ASP A 264 12.20 -13.46 35.14
CA ASP A 264 12.59 -14.87 35.06
C ASP A 264 13.91 -15.11 35.81
N VAL A 265 14.92 -14.24 35.65
CA VAL A 265 16.16 -14.28 36.46
C VAL A 265 15.87 -14.14 37.96
N ARG A 266 14.93 -13.26 38.37
CA ARG A 266 14.51 -13.14 39.78
C ARG A 266 13.78 -14.39 40.26
N LEU A 267 12.89 -14.95 39.44
CA LEU A 267 12.11 -16.13 39.78
C LEU A 267 13.02 -17.36 39.89
N GLN A 268 13.96 -17.53 38.96
CA GLN A 268 14.97 -18.58 38.97
C GLN A 268 15.86 -18.43 40.22
N LYS A 269 16.35 -17.23 40.54
CA LYS A 269 17.13 -16.99 41.77
C LYS A 269 16.35 -17.33 43.04
N LEU A 270 15.05 -17.00 43.10
CA LEU A 270 14.16 -17.39 44.20
C LEU A 270 13.98 -18.91 44.29
N TRP A 271 13.86 -19.59 43.15
CA TRP A 271 13.82 -21.06 43.10
C TRP A 271 15.14 -21.70 43.56
N THR A 272 16.30 -21.19 43.13
CA THR A 272 17.60 -21.71 43.56
C THR A 272 17.80 -21.55 45.07
N ILE A 273 17.45 -20.39 45.63
CA ILE A 273 17.50 -20.15 47.10
C ILE A 273 16.57 -21.12 47.85
N ARG A 274 15.41 -21.46 47.26
CA ARG A 274 14.47 -22.41 47.84
C ARG A 274 14.93 -23.86 47.71
N SER A 275 15.67 -24.22 46.65
CA SER A 275 16.24 -25.57 46.49
C SER A 275 17.53 -25.79 47.29
N THR A 276 18.28 -24.73 47.63
CA THR A 276 19.45 -24.83 48.53
C THR A 276 19.08 -24.86 50.01
N HIS A 277 17.78 -24.95 50.35
CA HIS A 277 17.36 -25.48 51.65
C HIS A 277 17.43 -27.02 51.61
N GLU A 278 18.61 -27.56 51.26
CA GLU A 278 18.93 -28.94 51.61
C GLU A 278 18.83 -29.08 53.13
N LEU A 279 18.29 -30.21 53.59
CA LEU A 279 18.27 -30.52 55.00
C LEU A 279 19.73 -30.57 55.49
N VAL A 280 20.10 -29.63 56.36
CA VAL A 280 21.25 -29.83 57.24
C VAL A 280 20.91 -31.03 58.10
N ASP A 281 21.40 -32.20 57.71
CA ASP A 281 21.19 -33.44 58.45
C ASP A 281 22.04 -33.37 59.72
N VAL A 282 21.39 -33.04 60.84
CA VAL A 282 22.03 -32.78 62.14
C VAL A 282 22.45 -34.11 62.77
N ASN A 283 23.49 -34.75 62.23
CA ASN A 283 24.09 -35.97 62.80
C ASN A 283 25.57 -36.15 62.40
N SER A 284 26.49 -35.51 63.12
CA SER A 284 27.89 -35.96 63.22
C SER A 284 28.51 -35.48 64.54
N ALA A 285 29.21 -36.38 65.21
CA ALA A 285 29.66 -36.28 66.61
C ALA A 285 30.76 -35.21 66.87
N PRO A 286 30.95 -34.78 68.13
CA PRO A 286 31.98 -33.79 68.48
C PRO A 286 33.38 -34.42 68.53
N SER A 287 34.34 -33.82 67.84
CA SER A 287 35.77 -34.02 68.08
C SER A 287 36.37 -32.77 68.73
N ALA A 288 36.81 -32.89 69.98
CA ALA A 288 37.59 -31.84 70.62
C ALA A 288 39.03 -31.88 70.06
N GLU A 289 39.62 -30.73 69.73
CA GLU A 289 40.77 -30.19 70.47
C GLU A 289 41.34 -28.90 69.85
N ASN A 290 41.68 -27.96 70.74
CA ASN A 290 42.79 -27.00 70.67
C ASN A 290 42.87 -25.96 69.54
N ASN A 291 42.43 -24.76 69.94
CA ASN A 291 43.25 -23.54 70.09
C ASN A 291 43.64 -22.64 68.91
N ASP A 292 43.50 -21.35 69.26
CA ASP A 292 44.22 -20.16 68.84
C ASP A 292 43.66 -19.27 67.70
N ALA A 293 43.86 -17.96 67.92
CA ALA A 293 43.42 -16.82 67.12
C ALA A 293 41.89 -16.55 67.05
N ILE A 294 41.30 -16.17 68.19
CA ILE A 294 40.06 -15.38 68.21
C ILE A 294 40.37 -13.97 67.66
N GLY A 295 40.23 -13.81 66.35
CA GLY A 295 40.11 -12.50 65.70
C GLY A 295 38.65 -12.09 65.61
N PHE A 296 38.18 -11.27 66.56
CA PHE A 296 36.88 -10.59 66.43
C PHE A 296 36.96 -9.56 65.28
N ALA A 297 36.66 -10.01 64.07
CA ALA A 297 36.34 -9.12 62.95
C ALA A 297 34.89 -8.66 63.11
N GLU A 298 34.72 -7.39 63.50
CA GLU A 298 33.42 -6.80 63.83
C GLU A 298 32.43 -6.83 62.67
N GLU A 299 31.20 -7.21 63.02
CA GLU A 299 29.99 -7.17 62.24
C GLU A 299 29.65 -5.72 61.80
N SER A 300 30.16 -5.28 60.65
CA SER A 300 29.92 -3.91 60.14
C SER A 300 29.78 -3.83 58.60
N ASP A 301 28.84 -4.58 58.01
CA ASP A 301 28.52 -4.49 56.57
C ASP A 301 27.01 -4.30 56.29
N ARG A 302 26.28 -3.67 57.23
CA ARG A 302 24.84 -3.38 57.11
C ARG A 302 24.46 -1.92 56.83
N THR A 303 25.44 -1.02 56.69
CA THR A 303 25.21 0.42 56.47
C THR A 303 25.20 0.84 54.99
N GLY A 304 25.76 0.04 54.08
CA GLY A 304 25.89 0.40 52.66
C GLY A 304 24.58 0.51 51.85
N PHE A 305 23.43 0.08 52.39
CA PHE A 305 22.17 0.03 51.63
C PHE A 305 21.34 1.33 51.69
N SER A 306 21.68 2.29 52.57
CA SER A 306 20.86 3.49 52.79
C SER A 306 21.30 4.72 51.99
N GLU A 307 22.61 4.89 51.73
CA GLU A 307 23.11 6.05 50.96
C GLU A 307 22.78 5.99 49.46
N PHE A 308 22.58 4.78 48.90
CA PHE A 308 22.30 4.60 47.47
C PHE A 308 20.92 5.13 47.03
N PHE A 309 19.98 5.33 47.97
CA PHE A 309 18.62 5.79 47.64
C PHE A 309 18.45 7.30 47.60
N LEU A 310 19.25 8.07 48.34
CA LEU A 310 19.02 9.51 48.56
C LEU A 310 19.71 10.41 47.52
N ASN A 311 20.86 10.01 46.97
CA ASN A 311 21.54 10.81 45.92
C ASN A 311 20.97 10.55 44.49
N SER A 312 19.94 9.69 44.38
CA SER A 312 19.34 9.24 43.12
C SER A 312 18.25 10.18 42.58
N GLN A 313 17.86 11.23 43.30
CA GLN A 313 16.63 11.97 42.98
C GLN A 313 16.81 13.01 41.85
N TYR A 314 17.98 13.65 41.73
CA TYR A 314 18.26 14.63 40.67
C TYR A 314 18.47 14.02 39.28
N ASP A 315 18.96 12.77 39.20
CA ASP A 315 19.25 12.08 37.93
C ASP A 315 18.02 11.39 37.28
N ARG A 316 16.84 11.52 37.89
CA ARG A 316 15.58 10.96 37.36
C ARG A 316 14.84 11.90 36.41
N PHE A 317 14.95 13.22 36.61
CA PHE A 317 14.23 14.21 35.80
C PHE A 317 14.53 14.13 34.29
N PRO A 318 15.79 13.97 33.82
CA PRO A 318 16.06 13.88 32.38
C PRO A 318 15.48 12.62 31.71
N ARG A 319 15.15 11.57 32.47
CA ARG A 319 14.64 10.29 31.92
C ARG A 319 13.17 10.35 31.50
N PHE A 320 12.39 11.28 32.05
CA PHE A 320 10.96 11.44 31.70
C PHE A 320 10.72 12.32 30.47
N LEU A 321 11.66 13.22 30.15
CA LEU A 321 11.51 14.16 29.03
C LEU A 321 11.31 13.44 27.67
N PRO A 322 12.08 12.40 27.28
CA PRO A 322 11.87 11.70 26.03
C PRO A 322 10.53 10.97 25.94
N VAL A 323 10.08 10.37 27.06
CA VAL A 323 8.76 9.70 27.14
C VAL A 323 7.63 10.70 26.95
N LEU A 324 7.73 11.88 27.57
CA LEU A 324 6.76 12.96 27.40
C LEU A 324 6.76 13.50 25.95
N SER A 325 7.94 13.71 25.35
CA SER A 325 8.05 14.15 23.95
C SER A 325 7.41 13.17 22.98
N VAL A 326 7.64 11.85 23.16
CA VAL A 326 7.00 10.81 22.34
C VAL A 326 5.49 10.78 22.57
N ALA A 327 5.01 10.90 23.82
CA ALA A 327 3.58 10.95 24.10
C ALA A 327 2.90 12.18 23.47
N LEU A 328 3.53 13.36 23.50
CA LEU A 328 3.06 14.58 22.85
C LEU A 328 3.04 14.44 21.33
N LEU A 329 4.08 13.85 20.74
CA LEU A 329 4.17 13.57 19.31
C LEU A 329 3.05 12.63 18.84
N TRP A 330 2.79 11.52 19.54
CA TRP A 330 1.69 10.62 19.22
C TRP A 330 0.31 11.23 19.46
N THR A 331 0.19 12.12 20.44
CA THR A 331 -1.04 12.92 20.64
C THR A 331 -1.26 13.86 19.46
N ALA A 332 -0.21 14.55 19.00
CA ALA A 332 -0.26 15.42 17.83
C ALA A 332 -0.62 14.63 16.56
N TYR A 333 0.04 13.48 16.32
CA TYR A 333 -0.30 12.58 15.22
C TYR A 333 -1.77 12.14 15.27
N GLY A 334 -2.25 11.66 16.43
CA GLY A 334 -3.64 11.25 16.60
C GLY A 334 -4.63 12.38 16.29
N VAL A 335 -4.38 13.58 16.83
CA VAL A 335 -5.20 14.77 16.52
C VAL A 335 -5.15 15.09 15.01
N LEU A 336 -3.98 15.09 14.38
CA LEU A 336 -3.82 15.42 12.96
C LEU A 336 -4.45 14.40 12.01
N ASN A 337 -4.34 13.10 12.32
CA ASN A 337 -4.89 11.99 11.54
C ASN A 337 -6.41 11.92 11.68
N PHE A 338 -6.94 11.98 12.91
CA PHE A 338 -8.37 11.78 13.20
C PHE A 338 -9.24 13.06 13.13
N THR A 339 -8.66 14.27 13.19
CA THR A 339 -9.47 15.49 12.99
C THR A 339 -9.80 15.65 11.51
N GLU A 340 -11.08 15.61 11.14
CA GLU A 340 -11.49 15.95 9.77
C GLU A 340 -11.17 17.42 9.47
N ARG A 341 -10.31 17.66 8.48
CA ARG A 341 -10.11 19.00 7.94
C ARG A 341 -11.26 19.28 6.96
N PRO A 342 -12.03 20.38 7.13
CA PRO A 342 -13.05 20.74 6.17
C PRO A 342 -12.37 21.19 4.87
N GLU A 343 -12.34 20.30 3.89
CA GLU A 343 -11.86 20.66 2.56
C GLU A 343 -12.89 21.53 1.83
N ARG A 344 -12.39 22.44 1.00
CA ARG A 344 -13.25 23.25 0.14
C ARG A 344 -13.72 22.40 -1.02
N TYR A 345 -14.87 21.76 -0.85
CA TYR A 345 -15.60 21.14 -1.94
C TYR A 345 -15.80 22.15 -3.07
N SER A 346 -15.32 21.82 -4.27
CA SER A 346 -15.73 22.54 -5.48
C SER A 346 -17.26 22.47 -5.61
N PRO A 347 -17.94 23.58 -5.96
CA PRO A 347 -19.38 23.54 -6.16
C PRO A 347 -19.71 22.55 -7.29
N VAL A 348 -20.71 21.70 -7.05
CA VAL A 348 -21.19 20.72 -8.04
C VAL A 348 -22.44 21.27 -8.71
N PHE A 349 -22.36 21.50 -10.02
CA PHE A 349 -23.49 21.83 -10.87
C PHE A 349 -24.23 20.54 -11.24
N LEU A 350 -25.52 20.48 -10.92
CA LEU A 350 -26.40 19.34 -11.16
C LEU A 350 -27.68 19.82 -11.85
N ASP A 351 -28.04 19.20 -12.97
CA ASP A 351 -29.38 19.36 -13.53
C ASP A 351 -30.36 18.55 -12.67
N ARG A 352 -31.08 19.27 -11.79
CA ARG A 352 -32.10 18.71 -10.89
C ARG A 352 -33.51 18.72 -11.51
N ASP A 353 -33.68 19.39 -12.64
CA ASP A 353 -34.97 19.52 -13.33
C ASP A 353 -35.18 18.39 -14.34
N TYR A 354 -34.11 17.69 -14.73
CA TYR A 354 -34.18 16.53 -15.61
C TYR A 354 -34.91 15.33 -15.00
N VAL A 355 -35.94 14.84 -15.71
CA VAL A 355 -36.71 13.64 -15.35
C VAL A 355 -36.32 12.46 -16.26
N PRO A 356 -35.48 11.52 -15.79
CA PRO A 356 -35.05 10.36 -16.57
C PRO A 356 -36.18 9.35 -16.78
N GLN A 357 -36.23 8.75 -17.97
CA GLN A 357 -37.23 7.73 -18.33
C GLN A 357 -36.81 6.31 -17.96
N ILE A 358 -35.49 6.04 -17.94
CA ILE A 358 -34.89 4.74 -17.63
C ILE A 358 -34.13 4.87 -16.31
N PRO A 359 -34.25 3.93 -15.35
CA PRO A 359 -33.58 4.05 -14.06
C PRO A 359 -32.07 3.77 -14.15
N VAL A 360 -31.65 2.75 -14.90
CA VAL A 360 -30.24 2.40 -15.10
C VAL A 360 -30.04 1.91 -16.54
N GLU A 361 -29.02 2.44 -17.21
CA GLU A 361 -28.53 1.94 -18.49
C GLU A 361 -27.06 1.52 -18.36
N ILE A 362 -26.68 0.42 -19.00
CA ILE A 362 -25.30 -0.02 -19.14
C ILE A 362 -24.91 0.09 -20.61
N VAL A 363 -23.88 0.89 -20.87
CA VAL A 363 -23.35 1.19 -22.20
C VAL A 363 -22.03 0.45 -22.38
N LEU A 364 -22.03 -0.55 -23.26
CA LEU A 364 -20.85 -1.35 -23.58
C LEU A 364 -20.22 -0.82 -24.87
N SER A 365 -18.93 -0.47 -24.82
CA SER A 365 -18.10 -0.27 -26.01
C SER A 365 -17.45 -1.60 -26.40
N MET A 366 -17.78 -2.10 -27.58
CA MET A 366 -17.33 -3.38 -28.13
C MET A 366 -16.60 -3.15 -29.47
N TYR A 367 -15.52 -3.87 -29.70
CA TYR A 367 -14.86 -3.98 -31.00
C TYR A 367 -14.93 -5.42 -31.53
N LYS A 368 -14.06 -6.31 -31.04
CA LYS A 368 -13.92 -7.72 -31.50
C LYS A 368 -13.85 -8.73 -30.34
N GLU A 369 -14.38 -8.36 -29.18
CA GLU A 369 -14.50 -9.24 -28.02
C GLU A 369 -15.45 -10.41 -28.34
N PRO A 370 -15.20 -11.63 -27.82
CA PRO A 370 -16.09 -12.77 -28.04
C PRO A 370 -17.51 -12.52 -27.52
N VAL A 371 -18.51 -12.80 -28.36
CA VAL A 371 -19.93 -12.58 -28.02
C VAL A 371 -20.36 -13.38 -26.78
N GLU A 372 -19.77 -14.55 -26.59
CA GLU A 372 -19.91 -15.39 -25.41
C GLU A 372 -19.45 -14.69 -24.12
N GLU A 373 -18.32 -13.99 -24.16
CA GLU A 373 -17.77 -13.25 -23.01
C GLU A 373 -18.64 -12.02 -22.68
N VAL A 374 -19.10 -11.29 -23.71
CA VAL A 374 -20.05 -10.18 -23.54
C VAL A 374 -21.39 -10.68 -22.97
N THR A 375 -21.85 -11.86 -23.40
CA THR A 375 -23.07 -12.48 -22.86
C THR A 375 -22.88 -12.87 -21.38
N GLN A 376 -21.73 -13.42 -21.02
CA GLN A 376 -21.40 -13.74 -19.62
C GLN A 376 -21.28 -12.48 -18.77
N LEU A 377 -20.70 -11.39 -19.29
CA LEU A 377 -20.62 -10.09 -18.63
C LEU A 377 -22.02 -9.54 -18.33
N ILE A 378 -22.92 -9.53 -19.31
CA ILE A 378 -24.31 -9.08 -19.14
C ILE A 378 -25.05 -9.94 -18.12
N SER A 379 -24.86 -11.27 -18.15
CA SER A 379 -25.42 -12.19 -17.17
C SER A 379 -24.92 -11.89 -15.74
N ASN A 380 -23.61 -11.67 -15.58
CA ASN A 380 -23.00 -11.32 -14.29
C ASN A 380 -23.53 -9.97 -13.76
N LEU A 381 -23.67 -8.96 -14.62
CA LEU A 381 -24.24 -7.66 -14.25
C LEU A 381 -25.72 -7.79 -13.85
N LYS A 382 -26.55 -8.49 -14.65
CA LYS A 382 -27.97 -8.74 -14.33
C LYS A 382 -28.16 -9.59 -13.05
N SER A 383 -27.15 -10.37 -12.63
CA SER A 383 -27.19 -11.10 -11.36
C SER A 383 -27.12 -10.18 -10.12
N MET A 384 -26.64 -8.94 -10.27
CA MET A 384 -26.63 -7.96 -9.19
C MET A 384 -28.04 -7.38 -8.99
N PRO A 385 -28.64 -7.43 -7.78
CA PRO A 385 -30.01 -6.95 -7.57
C PRO A 385 -30.23 -5.48 -7.95
N ALA A 386 -29.19 -4.65 -7.88
CA ALA A 386 -29.25 -3.25 -8.27
C ALA A 386 -29.28 -3.01 -9.80
N LEU A 387 -29.01 -4.03 -10.62
CA LEU A 387 -28.85 -3.97 -12.08
C LEU A 387 -29.70 -5.02 -12.84
N SER A 388 -30.55 -5.77 -12.14
CA SER A 388 -31.31 -6.90 -12.71
C SER A 388 -32.30 -6.51 -13.81
N ASP A 389 -32.80 -5.28 -13.78
CA ASP A 389 -33.66 -4.62 -14.77
C ASP A 389 -32.95 -3.48 -15.52
N ALA A 390 -31.61 -3.43 -15.50
CA ALA A 390 -30.85 -2.42 -16.25
C ALA A 390 -31.01 -2.63 -17.77
N HIS A 391 -31.13 -1.53 -18.50
CA HIS A 391 -31.19 -1.52 -19.96
C HIS A 391 -29.76 -1.62 -20.54
N PHE A 392 -29.53 -2.47 -21.54
CA PHE A 392 -28.21 -2.68 -22.14
C PHE A 392 -28.14 -2.13 -23.56
N THR A 393 -27.21 -1.20 -23.77
CA THR A 393 -26.86 -0.64 -25.08
C THR A 393 -25.44 -1.04 -25.44
N ILE A 394 -25.26 -1.80 -26.53
CA ILE A 394 -23.95 -2.17 -27.06
C ILE A 394 -23.66 -1.32 -28.30
N TYR A 395 -22.53 -0.63 -28.30
CA TYR A 395 -21.96 -0.01 -29.48
C TYR A 395 -20.80 -0.87 -30.02
N ILE A 396 -20.93 -1.33 -31.25
CA ILE A 396 -19.92 -2.17 -31.91
C ILE A 396 -19.11 -1.33 -32.90
N LYS A 397 -17.79 -1.40 -32.82
CA LYS A 397 -16.85 -0.72 -33.72
C LYS A 397 -16.29 -1.59 -34.85
N ASP A 398 -16.58 -2.90 -34.84
CA ASP A 398 -16.32 -3.75 -36.00
C ASP A 398 -17.45 -3.61 -37.02
N SER A 399 -17.13 -3.09 -38.20
CA SER A 399 -18.07 -2.92 -39.31
C SER A 399 -18.55 -4.22 -39.93
N GLU A 400 -17.85 -5.34 -39.67
CA GLU A 400 -18.21 -6.68 -40.18
C GLU A 400 -19.16 -7.43 -39.23
N ALA A 401 -19.43 -6.90 -38.04
CA ALA A 401 -20.23 -7.56 -37.02
C ALA A 401 -21.73 -7.58 -37.35
N ASN A 402 -22.39 -8.71 -37.06
CA ASN A 402 -23.83 -8.85 -37.21
C ASN A 402 -24.58 -8.38 -35.94
N ASN A 403 -25.05 -7.14 -35.95
CA ASN A 403 -25.81 -6.55 -34.84
C ASN A 403 -27.04 -7.37 -34.42
N GLN A 404 -27.71 -8.08 -35.34
CA GLN A 404 -28.89 -8.88 -35.01
C GLN A 404 -28.50 -10.17 -34.27
N ASP A 405 -27.43 -10.85 -34.70
CA ASP A 405 -26.89 -12.02 -34.00
C ASP A 405 -26.41 -11.64 -32.59
N ILE A 406 -25.60 -10.57 -32.50
CA ILE A 406 -25.09 -10.09 -31.22
C ILE A 406 -26.24 -9.70 -30.29
N LYS A 407 -27.26 -8.97 -30.77
CA LYS A 407 -28.44 -8.63 -29.98
C LYS A 407 -29.18 -9.86 -29.48
N HIS A 408 -29.44 -10.82 -30.36
CA HIS A 408 -30.14 -12.07 -30.02
C HIS A 408 -29.38 -12.89 -28.97
N ARG A 409 -28.07 -13.01 -29.11
CA ARG A 409 -27.23 -13.85 -28.23
C ARG A 409 -26.94 -13.21 -26.88
N THR A 410 -26.69 -11.90 -26.85
CA THR A 410 -26.41 -11.15 -25.61
C THR A 410 -27.66 -10.81 -24.81
N GLY A 411 -28.84 -10.77 -25.46
CA GLY A 411 -30.07 -10.28 -24.83
C GLY A 411 -30.00 -8.79 -24.46
N ALA A 412 -29.24 -7.99 -25.23
CA ALA A 412 -29.17 -6.55 -25.09
C ALA A 412 -30.39 -5.85 -25.71
N ASP A 413 -30.82 -4.75 -25.11
CA ASP A 413 -32.00 -3.99 -25.54
C ASP A 413 -31.74 -3.19 -26.82
N LEU A 414 -30.51 -2.67 -26.98
CA LEU A 414 -30.04 -1.97 -28.17
C LEU A 414 -28.64 -2.44 -28.57
N VAL A 415 -28.44 -2.65 -29.87
CA VAL A 415 -27.13 -2.91 -30.48
C VAL A 415 -27.00 -2.04 -31.72
N ALA A 416 -25.93 -1.26 -31.83
CA ALA A 416 -25.70 -0.32 -32.92
C ALA A 416 -24.22 -0.29 -33.33
N THR A 417 -23.94 -0.12 -34.62
CA THR A 417 -22.57 0.04 -35.12
C THR A 417 -22.15 1.51 -35.06
N LEU A 418 -20.92 1.77 -34.62
CA LEU A 418 -20.23 3.06 -34.73
C LEU A 418 -18.99 2.91 -35.62
N PRO A 419 -18.49 3.99 -36.23
CA PRO A 419 -17.15 4.00 -36.81
C PRO A 419 -16.10 3.60 -35.78
N ASN A 420 -15.05 2.91 -36.22
CA ASN A 420 -13.89 2.57 -35.40
C ASN A 420 -12.99 3.79 -35.18
N ILE A 421 -13.50 4.75 -34.40
CA ILE A 421 -12.86 6.02 -34.07
C ILE A 421 -12.85 6.19 -32.54
N GLY A 422 -11.76 6.68 -31.96
CA GLY A 422 -11.67 7.15 -30.57
C GLY A 422 -11.98 6.16 -29.45
N ARG A 423 -11.99 4.85 -29.76
CA ARG A 423 -12.24 3.74 -28.82
C ARG A 423 -13.47 3.99 -27.92
N GLU A 424 -13.43 3.50 -26.69
CA GLU A 424 -14.48 3.71 -25.69
C GLU A 424 -14.74 5.18 -25.35
N GLY A 425 -13.72 6.05 -25.39
CA GLY A 425 -13.88 7.49 -25.10
C GLY A 425 -14.86 8.19 -26.05
N GLU A 426 -14.71 7.96 -27.36
CA GLU A 426 -15.66 8.45 -28.37
C GLU A 426 -17.03 7.79 -28.19
N THR A 427 -17.10 6.48 -27.94
CA THR A 427 -18.37 5.76 -27.73
C THR A 427 -19.24 6.43 -26.66
N TYR A 428 -18.64 6.77 -25.52
CA TYR A 428 -19.36 7.34 -24.38
C TYR A 428 -19.79 8.79 -24.64
N LEU A 429 -18.93 9.61 -25.26
CA LEU A 429 -19.27 10.98 -25.63
C LEU A 429 -20.38 11.01 -26.69
N ASN A 430 -20.29 10.14 -27.70
CA ASN A 430 -21.33 9.95 -28.71
C ASN A 430 -22.66 9.50 -28.09
N HIS A 431 -22.64 8.59 -27.11
CA HIS A 431 -23.83 8.21 -26.36
C HIS A 431 -24.43 9.43 -25.62
N ILE A 432 -23.63 10.16 -24.83
CA ILE A 432 -24.05 11.34 -24.08
C ILE A 432 -24.71 12.39 -24.99
N LEU A 433 -24.10 12.68 -26.15
CA LEU A 433 -24.57 13.70 -27.08
C LEU A 433 -25.89 13.33 -27.77
N ASN A 434 -26.01 12.08 -28.22
CA ASN A 434 -27.20 11.57 -28.92
C ASN A 434 -28.36 11.22 -27.96
N LYS A 435 -28.05 10.85 -26.71
CA LYS A 435 -29.05 10.54 -25.67
C LYS A 435 -29.31 11.69 -24.72
N TRP A 436 -28.79 12.89 -24.96
CA TRP A 436 -28.85 14.05 -24.05
C TRP A 436 -30.21 14.32 -23.39
N HIS A 437 -31.32 14.11 -24.11
CA HIS A 437 -32.69 14.31 -23.62
C HIS A 437 -33.35 13.05 -23.05
N SER A 438 -32.73 11.88 -23.21
CA SER A 438 -33.23 10.54 -22.84
C SER A 438 -32.19 9.70 -22.08
N LEU A 439 -31.27 10.34 -21.37
CA LEU A 439 -30.30 9.67 -20.49
C LEU A 439 -31.03 8.89 -19.39
N ALA A 440 -30.54 7.70 -19.06
CA ALA A 440 -30.97 7.00 -17.86
C ALA A 440 -30.57 7.79 -16.60
N LYS A 441 -31.29 7.60 -15.48
CA LYS A 441 -30.98 8.28 -14.20
C LYS A 441 -29.52 8.07 -13.81
N GLN A 442 -29.02 6.86 -14.04
CA GLN A 442 -27.60 6.52 -14.00
C GLN A 442 -27.22 5.72 -15.24
N THR A 443 -26.06 6.03 -15.80
CA THR A 443 -25.44 5.29 -16.88
C THR A 443 -24.12 4.69 -16.40
N ILE A 444 -23.92 3.39 -16.67
CA ILE A 444 -22.68 2.66 -16.40
C ILE A 444 -21.96 2.48 -17.74
N PHE A 445 -20.80 3.12 -17.88
CA PHE A 445 -19.98 3.04 -19.09
C PHE A 445 -18.87 2.02 -18.89
N LEU A 446 -18.81 1.00 -19.75
CA LEU A 446 -17.88 -0.13 -19.67
C LEU A 446 -17.29 -0.48 -21.05
N GLN A 447 -16.09 -1.04 -21.03
CA GLN A 447 -15.56 -1.82 -22.15
C GLN A 447 -16.20 -3.22 -22.14
N ALA A 448 -16.27 -3.87 -23.31
CA ALA A 448 -16.83 -5.21 -23.46
C ALA A 448 -15.95 -6.31 -22.83
N ASP A 449 -14.63 -6.09 -22.75
CA ASP A 449 -13.69 -6.84 -21.88
C ASP A 449 -13.43 -6.04 -20.60
N ILE A 450 -13.58 -6.67 -19.43
CA ILE A 450 -13.37 -6.04 -18.13
C ILE A 450 -12.05 -6.49 -17.52
N HIS A 451 -11.08 -5.58 -17.57
CA HIS A 451 -9.83 -5.69 -16.85
C HIS A 451 -10.06 -5.88 -15.34
N ASN A 452 -9.47 -6.93 -14.76
CA ASN A 452 -9.58 -7.29 -13.34
C ASN A 452 -11.04 -7.53 -12.90
N SER A 453 -11.77 -8.37 -13.63
CA SER A 453 -13.21 -8.64 -13.43
C SER A 453 -13.60 -9.00 -11.98
N ARG A 454 -12.77 -9.78 -11.27
CA ARG A 454 -12.97 -10.14 -9.85
C ARG A 454 -13.03 -8.90 -8.95
N GLU A 455 -12.07 -8.01 -9.13
CA GLU A 455 -11.96 -6.75 -8.40
C GLU A 455 -13.08 -5.78 -8.80
N PHE A 456 -13.36 -5.66 -10.10
CA PHE A 456 -14.45 -4.84 -10.66
C PHE A 456 -15.81 -5.17 -10.04
N PHE A 457 -16.25 -6.45 -10.09
CA PHE A 457 -17.55 -6.84 -9.57
C PHE A 457 -17.63 -6.67 -8.04
N THR A 458 -16.51 -6.87 -7.33
CA THR A 458 -16.44 -6.62 -5.88
C THR A 458 -16.60 -5.13 -5.57
N HIS A 459 -15.88 -4.27 -6.30
CA HIS A 459 -15.93 -2.81 -6.13
C HIS A 459 -17.32 -2.26 -6.47
N MET A 460 -17.92 -2.71 -7.57
CA MET A 460 -19.29 -2.36 -7.94
C MET A 460 -20.29 -2.78 -6.86
N ASN A 461 -20.26 -4.03 -6.37
CA ASN A 461 -21.17 -4.49 -5.32
C ASN A 461 -21.02 -3.69 -4.01
N ASN A 462 -19.77 -3.39 -3.61
CA ASN A 462 -19.48 -2.66 -2.39
C ASN A 462 -19.96 -1.19 -2.50
N TYR A 463 -19.62 -0.51 -3.60
CA TYR A 463 -19.72 0.95 -3.72
C TYR A 463 -20.90 1.49 -4.55
N TYR A 464 -21.48 0.74 -5.48
CA TYR A 464 -22.60 1.26 -6.26
C TYR A 464 -23.92 1.32 -5.47
N ARG A 465 -24.62 2.46 -5.52
CA ARG A 465 -26.01 2.59 -5.02
C ARG A 465 -26.88 3.31 -6.02
N ARG A 466 -27.82 2.57 -6.57
CA ARG A 466 -28.78 2.97 -7.62
C ARG A 466 -29.53 4.30 -7.42
N LEU A 467 -29.70 4.73 -6.18
CA LEU A 467 -30.44 5.96 -5.87
C LEU A 467 -29.55 7.14 -5.46
N LYS A 468 -28.26 6.91 -5.20
CA LYS A 468 -27.35 7.92 -4.61
C LYS A 468 -26.09 8.20 -5.43
N THR A 469 -25.51 7.18 -6.08
CA THR A 469 -24.26 7.33 -6.85
C THR A 469 -24.41 8.43 -7.90
N GLY A 470 -23.68 9.52 -7.73
CA GLY A 470 -23.59 10.61 -8.71
C GLY A 470 -22.48 10.31 -9.71
N PHE A 471 -21.27 10.07 -9.21
CA PHE A 471 -20.14 9.56 -9.98
C PHE A 471 -19.32 8.55 -9.18
N LEU A 472 -19.01 7.39 -9.77
CA LEU A 472 -18.11 6.37 -9.22
C LEU A 472 -17.16 5.88 -10.32
N SER A 473 -15.85 6.08 -10.15
CA SER A 473 -14.86 5.41 -11.00
C SER A 473 -14.78 3.93 -10.64
N LEU A 474 -14.73 3.07 -11.65
CA LEU A 474 -14.57 1.61 -11.48
C LEU A 474 -13.12 1.17 -11.79
N GLY A 475 -12.21 2.12 -12.01
CA GLY A 475 -10.77 1.90 -12.17
C GLY A 475 -10.02 1.92 -10.83
N TRP A 476 -8.71 2.14 -10.89
CA TRP A 476 -7.90 2.38 -9.68
C TRP A 476 -8.11 3.80 -9.14
N SER A 477 -8.29 3.93 -7.82
CA SER A 477 -8.37 5.23 -7.14
C SER A 477 -6.99 5.70 -6.64
N GLY A 478 -6.90 6.96 -6.20
CA GLY A 478 -5.74 7.51 -5.47
C GLY A 478 -4.75 8.36 -6.27
N ALA A 479 -4.84 8.36 -7.60
CA ALA A 479 -4.01 9.22 -8.45
C ALA A 479 -4.54 10.66 -8.46
N VAL A 480 -3.93 11.51 -7.65
CA VAL A 480 -4.19 12.96 -7.63
C VAL A 480 -3.06 13.68 -8.36
N CYS A 481 -3.34 14.82 -8.97
CA CYS A 481 -2.34 15.76 -9.45
C CYS A 481 -2.75 17.21 -9.13
N ASN A 482 -1.82 18.14 -9.25
CA ASN A 482 -2.16 19.56 -9.34
C ASN A 482 -2.72 19.85 -10.74
N CYS A 483 -3.77 20.66 -10.83
CA CYS A 483 -4.44 20.91 -12.11
C CYS A 483 -3.56 21.59 -13.15
N GLU A 484 -2.71 22.55 -12.76
CA GLU A 484 -1.88 23.33 -13.69
C GLU A 484 -0.63 22.58 -14.19
N ASN A 485 -0.23 21.51 -13.48
CA ASN A 485 0.90 20.65 -13.83
C ASN A 485 0.56 19.21 -13.48
N CYS A 486 -0.31 18.61 -14.29
CA CYS A 486 -0.84 17.28 -14.04
C CYS A 486 -0.08 16.19 -14.79
N GLY A 487 0.08 15.03 -14.15
CA GLY A 487 0.55 13.81 -14.78
C GLY A 487 0.41 12.61 -13.85
N ASP A 488 0.76 11.43 -14.36
CA ASP A 488 0.68 10.18 -13.61
C ASP A 488 1.90 9.26 -13.76
N ARG A 489 1.87 8.14 -13.02
CA ARG A 489 2.93 7.12 -13.01
C ARG A 489 3.00 6.25 -14.28
N LEU A 490 2.11 6.47 -15.24
CA LEU A 490 2.03 5.76 -16.53
C LEU A 490 2.50 6.66 -17.68
N PHE A 491 3.36 7.65 -17.36
CA PHE A 491 4.01 8.58 -18.29
C PHE A 491 3.04 9.51 -19.04
N TRP A 492 1.80 9.64 -18.57
CA TRP A 492 0.86 10.63 -19.10
C TRP A 492 1.05 11.98 -18.39
N HIS A 493 1.11 13.07 -19.17
CA HIS A 493 1.26 14.45 -18.68
C HIS A 493 0.39 15.42 -19.48
N ASP A 494 -0.27 16.36 -18.79
CA ASP A 494 -1.05 17.43 -19.42
C ASP A 494 -0.15 18.59 -19.86
N ASN A 495 0.69 18.33 -20.87
CA ASN A 495 1.61 19.34 -21.43
C ASN A 495 0.89 20.46 -22.21
N THR A 496 -0.42 20.35 -22.41
CA THR A 496 -1.24 21.31 -23.18
C THR A 496 -2.18 22.16 -22.32
N HIS A 497 -2.13 22.02 -21.00
CA HIS A 497 -3.05 22.66 -20.05
C HIS A 497 -4.54 22.37 -20.36
N PHE A 498 -4.85 21.17 -20.84
CA PHE A 498 -6.18 20.72 -21.20
C PHE A 498 -7.11 20.60 -19.98
N LEU A 499 -6.61 20.10 -18.84
CA LEU A 499 -7.39 20.00 -17.59
C LEU A 499 -7.80 21.37 -17.03
N PRO A 500 -6.90 22.36 -16.82
CA PRO A 500 -7.30 23.67 -16.31
C PRO A 500 -8.15 24.43 -17.31
N GLN A 501 -7.90 24.31 -18.63
CA GLN A 501 -8.81 24.85 -19.65
C GLN A 501 -10.22 24.24 -19.56
N THR A 502 -10.33 22.92 -19.43
CA THR A 502 -11.61 22.22 -19.30
C THR A 502 -12.32 22.61 -18.00
N PHE A 503 -11.60 22.69 -16.87
CA PHE A 503 -12.14 23.17 -15.60
C PHE A 503 -12.67 24.60 -15.70
N ASN A 504 -11.89 25.52 -16.27
CA ASN A 504 -12.29 26.93 -16.42
C ASN A 504 -13.51 27.10 -17.34
N ARG A 505 -13.72 26.19 -18.32
CA ARG A 505 -14.95 26.15 -19.14
C ARG A 505 -16.16 25.64 -18.36
N MET A 506 -15.98 24.72 -17.40
CA MET A 506 -17.06 24.25 -16.52
C MET A 506 -17.38 25.22 -15.40
N ASN A 507 -16.36 25.91 -14.86
CA ASN A 507 -16.49 26.84 -13.74
C ASN A 507 -15.46 27.97 -13.82
N SER A 508 -15.83 29.06 -14.50
CA SER A 508 -14.98 30.25 -14.68
C SER A 508 -14.72 31.06 -13.40
N SER A 509 -15.39 30.73 -12.29
CA SER A 509 -15.31 31.47 -11.02
C SER A 509 -14.49 30.77 -9.93
N ALA A 510 -14.01 29.55 -10.18
CA ALA A 510 -13.21 28.77 -9.24
C ALA A 510 -11.75 28.66 -9.69
N ILE A 511 -10.85 28.42 -8.73
CA ILE A 511 -9.45 28.09 -9.02
C ILE A 511 -9.35 26.58 -9.18
N CYS A 512 -8.73 26.09 -10.27
CA CYS A 512 -8.49 24.66 -10.43
C CYS A 512 -7.40 24.20 -9.43
N GLY A 513 -7.82 23.44 -8.42
CA GLY A 513 -6.94 22.97 -7.34
C GLY A 513 -6.24 21.66 -7.67
N ASN A 514 -6.68 20.60 -7.00
CA ASN A 514 -6.25 19.23 -7.28
C ASN A 514 -7.28 18.53 -8.15
N VAL A 515 -6.81 17.65 -9.04
CA VAL A 515 -7.64 16.78 -9.88
C VAL A 515 -7.42 15.34 -9.46
N LEU A 516 -8.51 14.58 -9.27
CA LEU A 516 -8.46 13.13 -9.15
C LEU A 516 -8.50 12.56 -10.57
N LEU A 517 -7.55 11.71 -10.92
CA LEU A 517 -7.51 11.05 -12.23
C LEU A 517 -8.30 9.74 -12.21
N SER A 518 -8.88 9.38 -13.35
CA SER A 518 -9.56 8.10 -13.57
C SER A 518 -8.73 7.18 -14.47
N TYR A 519 -9.02 5.86 -14.40
CA TYR A 519 -8.35 4.82 -15.19
C TYR A 519 -9.35 3.77 -15.69
N LYS A 520 -8.90 2.94 -16.65
CA LYS A 520 -9.62 1.81 -17.23
C LYS A 520 -10.88 2.17 -18.02
N GLY A 521 -11.12 3.46 -18.29
CA GLY A 521 -12.30 3.94 -19.03
C GLY A 521 -13.67 3.52 -18.46
N GLN A 522 -13.74 2.97 -17.24
CA GLN A 522 -14.97 2.36 -16.69
C GLN A 522 -15.48 3.14 -15.48
N PHE A 523 -16.74 3.56 -15.52
CA PHE A 523 -17.35 4.42 -14.50
C PHE A 523 -18.88 4.40 -14.51
N ILE A 524 -19.47 4.86 -13.41
CA ILE A 524 -20.90 5.12 -13.24
C ILE A 524 -21.09 6.62 -13.12
N VAL A 525 -22.08 7.18 -13.80
CA VAL A 525 -22.43 8.60 -13.69
C VAL A 525 -23.94 8.83 -13.77
N SER A 526 -24.46 9.83 -13.07
CA SER A 526 -25.87 10.24 -13.14
C SER A 526 -26.16 11.18 -14.31
N ALA A 527 -27.40 11.16 -14.82
CA ALA A 527 -27.85 12.16 -15.78
C ALA A 527 -27.76 13.60 -15.21
N ALA A 528 -27.95 13.78 -13.91
CA ALA A 528 -27.85 15.08 -13.24
C ALA A 528 -26.43 15.66 -13.33
N ARG A 529 -25.39 14.83 -13.18
CA ARG A 529 -23.98 15.25 -13.38
C ARG A 529 -23.62 15.42 -14.85
N ILE A 530 -24.10 14.54 -15.73
CA ILE A 530 -23.88 14.71 -17.17
C ILE A 530 -24.42 16.07 -17.63
N ARG A 531 -25.69 16.36 -17.29
CA ARG A 531 -26.43 17.54 -17.73
C ARG A 531 -26.15 18.80 -16.93
N GLY A 532 -25.50 18.68 -15.76
CA GLY A 532 -24.98 19.81 -14.99
C GLY A 532 -23.77 20.51 -15.64
N ILE A 533 -23.25 19.96 -16.73
CA ILE A 533 -22.18 20.54 -17.57
C ILE A 533 -22.79 20.95 -18.91
N ASP A 534 -22.28 22.02 -19.50
CA ASP A 534 -22.69 22.45 -20.84
C ASP A 534 -22.46 21.33 -21.90
N LYS A 535 -23.47 21.09 -22.74
CA LYS A 535 -23.43 20.13 -23.84
C LYS A 535 -22.27 20.41 -24.81
N ASP A 536 -21.92 21.68 -25.00
CA ASP A 536 -20.86 22.12 -25.92
C ASP A 536 -19.44 21.74 -25.43
N ILE A 537 -19.28 21.40 -24.15
CA ILE A 537 -18.04 20.81 -23.64
C ILE A 537 -17.91 19.38 -24.17
N TYR A 538 -18.93 18.53 -23.97
CA TYR A 538 -18.96 17.17 -24.53
C TYR A 538 -18.83 17.15 -26.06
N HIS A 539 -19.48 18.10 -26.75
CA HIS A 539 -19.38 18.19 -28.21
C HIS A 539 -17.96 18.58 -28.65
N GLY A 540 -17.29 19.49 -27.94
CA GLY A 540 -15.89 19.81 -28.19
C GLY A 540 -14.95 18.62 -27.96
N LEU A 541 -15.18 17.84 -26.90
CA LEU A 541 -14.41 16.61 -26.61
C LEU A 541 -14.65 15.52 -27.66
N TRP A 542 -15.90 15.31 -28.07
CA TRP A 542 -16.23 14.35 -29.13
C TRP A 542 -15.62 14.77 -30.47
N LYS A 543 -15.71 16.06 -30.81
CA LYS A 543 -15.07 16.60 -32.01
C LYS A 543 -13.55 16.38 -32.00
N ALA A 544 -12.90 16.45 -30.84
CA ALA A 544 -11.47 16.16 -30.73
C ALA A 544 -11.11 14.72 -31.16
N PHE A 545 -12.03 13.75 -30.99
CA PHE A 545 -11.85 12.37 -31.47
C PHE A 545 -12.20 12.13 -32.95
N VAL A 546 -13.21 12.84 -33.49
CA VAL A 546 -13.77 12.49 -34.82
C VAL A 546 -13.31 13.39 -35.96
N ASP A 547 -12.77 14.57 -35.68
CA ASP A 547 -12.18 15.46 -36.67
C ASP A 547 -10.67 15.22 -36.75
N GLU A 548 -10.20 14.58 -37.82
CA GLU A 548 -8.76 14.33 -38.10
C GLU A 548 -7.91 15.62 -38.08
N LYS A 549 -8.54 16.78 -38.26
CA LYS A 549 -7.90 18.11 -38.21
C LYS A 549 -8.05 18.79 -36.84
N SER A 550 -8.56 18.08 -35.83
CA SER A 550 -8.62 18.58 -34.46
C SER A 550 -7.23 18.74 -33.88
N TRP A 551 -7.12 19.62 -32.87
CA TRP A 551 -5.90 19.85 -32.09
C TRP A 551 -5.32 18.57 -31.45
N ALA A 552 -6.17 17.57 -31.18
CA ALA A 552 -5.78 16.31 -30.53
C ALA A 552 -4.99 15.36 -31.45
N HIS A 553 -5.03 15.59 -32.77
CA HIS A 553 -4.26 14.84 -33.76
C HIS A 553 -3.05 15.63 -34.31
N GLN A 554 -2.79 16.85 -33.80
CA GLN A 554 -1.71 17.69 -34.31
C GLN A 554 -0.39 17.46 -33.56
N PRO A 555 0.78 17.69 -34.20
CA PRO A 555 2.09 17.46 -33.60
C PRO A 555 2.34 18.17 -32.25
N GLU A 556 1.70 19.33 -32.02
CA GLU A 556 1.85 20.12 -30.79
C GLU A 556 1.28 19.39 -29.56
N TYR A 557 0.17 18.67 -29.72
CA TYR A 557 -0.43 17.84 -28.68
C TYR A 557 0.29 16.48 -28.58
N LEU A 558 0.53 15.83 -29.74
CA LEU A 558 1.10 14.48 -29.80
C LEU A 558 2.56 14.41 -29.36
N GLN A 559 3.37 15.44 -29.63
CA GLN A 559 4.77 15.53 -29.22
C GLN A 559 5.61 14.29 -29.65
N GLY A 560 5.27 13.71 -30.80
CA GLY A 560 5.90 12.49 -31.34
C GLY A 560 5.30 11.16 -30.86
N ARG A 561 4.28 11.17 -29.99
CA ARG A 561 3.54 9.95 -29.61
C ARG A 561 2.74 9.41 -30.81
N PRO A 562 2.56 8.08 -30.92
CA PRO A 562 1.80 7.47 -32.01
C PRO A 562 0.31 7.80 -31.89
N ASP A 563 -0.32 8.07 -33.02
CA ASP A 563 -1.73 8.44 -33.09
C ASP A 563 -2.44 7.77 -34.27
N SER A 564 -3.75 7.59 -34.15
CA SER A 564 -4.63 7.11 -35.21
C SER A 564 -6.09 7.42 -34.88
N MET A 565 -6.95 7.60 -35.88
CA MET A 565 -8.38 7.84 -35.61
C MET A 565 -9.00 6.71 -34.76
N SER A 566 -8.61 5.45 -34.94
CA SER A 566 -9.17 4.30 -34.19
C SER A 566 -8.61 4.14 -32.77
N ALA A 567 -7.35 4.53 -32.54
CA ALA A 567 -6.70 4.52 -31.24
C ALA A 567 -5.86 5.80 -31.05
N PRO A 568 -6.50 6.95 -30.77
CA PRO A 568 -5.81 8.22 -30.65
C PRO A 568 -5.21 8.41 -29.27
N ASP A 569 -4.10 9.14 -29.19
CA ASP A 569 -3.40 9.43 -27.94
C ASP A 569 -4.29 10.21 -26.95
N PHE A 570 -5.21 11.04 -27.47
CA PHE A 570 -6.22 11.73 -26.68
C PHE A 570 -7.18 10.79 -25.92
N GLY A 571 -7.28 9.52 -26.32
CA GLY A 571 -7.97 8.49 -25.52
C GLY A 571 -7.40 8.36 -24.10
N TYR A 572 -6.07 8.43 -23.95
CA TYR A 572 -5.42 8.39 -22.64
C TYR A 572 -5.77 9.62 -21.80
N THR A 573 -5.74 10.82 -22.38
CA THR A 573 -6.17 12.07 -21.72
C THR A 573 -7.63 12.01 -21.28
N MET A 574 -8.52 11.55 -22.15
CA MET A 574 -9.94 11.42 -21.84
C MET A 574 -10.18 10.44 -20.68
N GLU A 575 -9.45 9.32 -20.65
CA GLU A 575 -9.48 8.36 -19.53
C GLU A 575 -9.17 9.02 -18.18
N ARG A 576 -8.16 9.90 -18.10
CA ARG A 576 -7.80 10.62 -16.86
C ARG A 576 -8.85 11.64 -16.44
N THR A 577 -9.63 12.15 -17.38
CA THR A 577 -10.45 13.37 -17.20
C THR A 577 -11.85 13.10 -16.66
N TRP A 578 -12.38 11.86 -16.67
CA TRP A 578 -13.77 11.60 -16.26
C TRP A 578 -14.12 12.08 -14.85
N ASN A 579 -13.23 11.89 -13.88
CA ASN A 579 -13.38 12.43 -12.51
C ASN A 579 -13.45 13.97 -12.47
N LEU A 580 -12.66 14.66 -13.30
CA LEU A 580 -12.70 16.12 -13.43
C LEU A 580 -14.03 16.57 -14.05
N LEU A 581 -14.36 15.98 -15.20
CA LEU A 581 -15.54 16.28 -15.99
C LEU A 581 -16.78 16.14 -15.10
N PHE A 582 -17.04 14.96 -14.53
CA PHE A 582 -18.22 14.73 -13.70
C PHE A 582 -18.08 15.25 -12.26
N GLN A 583 -17.22 16.24 -12.04
CA GLN A 583 -17.15 17.05 -10.81
C GLN A 583 -16.94 16.18 -9.55
N CYS A 584 -16.06 15.19 -9.66
CA CYS A 584 -15.69 14.26 -8.59
C CYS A 584 -14.17 14.24 -8.33
N SER A 585 -13.54 15.42 -8.36
CA SER A 585 -12.14 15.61 -7.95
C SER A 585 -11.98 15.83 -6.44
N ASN A 586 -12.87 15.25 -5.62
CA ASN A 586 -12.73 15.30 -4.17
C ASN A 586 -11.51 14.46 -3.75
N ILE A 587 -10.52 15.09 -3.13
CA ILE A 587 -9.27 14.42 -2.78
C ILE A 587 -9.45 13.45 -1.60
N ASP A 588 -10.47 13.64 -0.76
CA ASP A 588 -10.93 12.67 0.23
C ASP A 588 -11.34 11.32 -0.41
N VAL A 589 -11.85 11.32 -1.66
CA VAL A 589 -12.13 10.06 -2.42
C VAL A 589 -10.83 9.37 -2.82
N ALA A 590 -9.81 10.13 -3.18
CA ALA A 590 -8.48 9.59 -3.46
C ALA A 590 -7.82 8.99 -2.22
N TRP A 591 -8.19 9.45 -1.03
CA TRP A 591 -7.57 9.06 0.23
C TRP A 591 -8.31 7.99 1.00
N LYS A 592 -9.65 8.01 1.02
CA LYS A 592 -10.49 7.09 1.78
C LYS A 592 -10.82 5.82 1.00
N CYS A 593 -10.84 5.88 -0.34
CA CYS A 593 -11.17 4.71 -1.15
C CYS A 593 -10.09 3.61 -1.02
N PRO A 594 -10.44 2.37 -0.64
CA PRO A 594 -9.52 1.25 -0.70
C PRO A 594 -9.04 0.94 -2.11
N SER A 595 -7.88 0.31 -2.18
CA SER A 595 -7.44 -0.36 -3.39
C SER A 595 -8.44 -1.44 -3.78
N LEU A 596 -8.48 -1.72 -5.08
CA LEU A 596 -9.26 -2.82 -5.64
C LEU A 596 -8.94 -4.19 -5.01
N VAL A 597 -7.73 -4.36 -4.45
CA VAL A 597 -7.30 -5.58 -3.76
C VAL A 597 -7.87 -5.65 -2.34
N SER A 598 -7.79 -4.55 -1.57
CA SER A 598 -8.31 -4.47 -0.20
C SER A 598 -9.85 -4.47 -0.15
N ARG A 599 -10.53 -3.94 -1.17
CA ARG A 599 -12.00 -3.95 -1.39
C ARG A 599 -12.86 -3.15 -0.41
N TRP A 600 -12.39 -2.94 0.82
CA TRP A 600 -13.06 -2.22 1.90
C TRP A 600 -12.00 -1.65 2.86
N ARG A 601 -12.42 -0.78 3.80
CA ARG A 601 -11.61 -0.39 4.96
C ARG A 601 -12.45 -0.47 6.24
N ILE A 602 -11.81 -0.76 7.38
CA ILE A 602 -12.47 -0.65 8.69
C ILE A 602 -12.89 0.81 8.90
N GLY A 603 -14.12 1.04 9.36
CA GLY A 603 -14.67 2.40 9.52
C GLY A 603 -14.83 3.16 8.18
N GLY A 604 -14.84 2.43 7.05
CA GLY A 604 -15.14 2.99 5.75
C GLY A 604 -16.64 3.21 5.54
N ASP A 605 -16.96 4.25 4.78
CA ASP A 605 -18.30 4.44 4.23
C ASP A 605 -18.27 4.24 2.72
N ILE A 606 -19.44 4.01 2.16
CA ILE A 606 -19.62 3.92 0.72
C ILE A 606 -19.32 5.25 -0.02
N GLY A 607 -19.40 6.40 0.66
CA GLY A 607 -18.93 7.69 0.13
C GLY A 607 -17.42 7.78 -0.09
N ASP A 608 -16.64 6.85 0.46
CA ASP A 608 -15.17 6.88 0.35
C ASP A 608 -14.64 6.77 -1.09
N CYS A 609 -15.40 6.16 -2.01
CA CYS A 609 -14.97 5.89 -3.39
C CYS A 609 -15.74 6.68 -4.46
N GLN A 610 -16.67 7.57 -4.08
CA GLN A 610 -17.62 8.16 -5.03
C GLN A 610 -18.10 9.54 -4.59
N CYS A 611 -18.71 10.26 -5.53
CA CYS A 611 -19.46 11.47 -5.23
C CYS A 611 -20.96 11.20 -5.37
N PHE A 612 -21.75 11.57 -4.36
CA PHE A 612 -23.21 11.54 -4.42
C PHE A 612 -23.77 12.83 -5.02
N ASP A 613 -25.06 12.83 -5.39
CA ASP A 613 -25.77 14.03 -5.89
C ASP A 613 -26.62 14.75 -4.82
N ALA A 614 -26.85 14.09 -3.68
CA ALA A 614 -27.57 14.57 -2.51
C ALA A 614 -27.17 13.77 -1.26
#